data_AF-A0A060CRH7-F1
#
_entry.id   AF-A0A060CRH7-F1
#
_cell.length_a   1.000
_cell.length_b   1.000
_cell.length_c   1.000
_cell.angle_alpha   90.00
_cell.angle_beta   90.00
_cell.angle_gamma   90.00
#
_symmetry.space_group_name_H-M   'P 1'
#
loop_
_entity.id
_entity.type
_entity.pdbx_description
1 polymer ?
#
loop_
_entity_poly.entity_id
_entity_poly.type
_entity_poly.pdbx_seq_one_letter_code
_entity_poly.pdbx_strand_id
1 'polypeptide(L)' 'MKTAFNIVLVGGGSTWTPGLLKALCKLKMRLPLKKLVMFDVNEERQKVIG' A
#
# COMPACT_ATOMS: atom_id res chain seq x y z
N MET A 1 19.73 13.85 0.18
CA MET A 1 18.92 12.71 0.65
C MET A 1 17.61 12.71 -0.13
N LYS A 2 17.22 11.63 -0.83
CA LYS A 2 15.88 11.57 -1.44
C LYS A 2 14.84 11.49 -0.32
N THR A 3 13.88 12.43 -0.29
CA THR A 3 12.74 12.35 0.62
C THR A 3 11.92 11.10 0.28
N ALA A 4 11.68 10.26 1.27
CA ALA A 4 10.88 9.05 1.14
C ALA A 4 9.57 9.20 1.93
N PHE A 5 8.50 8.64 1.39
CA PHE A 5 7.14 8.88 1.88
C PHE A 5 6.68 7.78 2.84
N ASN A 6 5.93 8.18 3.87
CA ASN A 6 5.11 7.27 4.66
C ASN A 6 3.68 7.34 4.10
N ILE A 7 3.12 6.21 3.71
CA ILE A 7 1.79 6.13 3.08
C ILE A 7 0.90 5.17 3.87
N VAL A 8 -0.37 5.53 4.05
CA VAL A 8 -1.43 4.64 4.49
C VAL A 8 -2.44 4.44 3.36
N LEU A 9 -2.79 3.20 3.06
CA LEU A 9 -3.86 2.83 2.16
C LEU A 9 -5.11 2.52 2.99
N VAL A 10 -6.10 3.40 2.95
CA VAL A 10 -7.40 3.18 3.59
C VAL A 10 -8.30 2.39 2.64
N GLY A 11 -8.85 1.26 3.11
CA GLY A 11 -9.52 0.26 2.29
C GLY A 11 -8.57 -0.86 1.83
N GLY A 12 -7.63 -1.27 2.69
CA GLY A 12 -6.63 -2.30 2.39
C GLY A 12 -7.21 -3.64 1.91
N GLY A 13 -8.40 -4.03 2.39
CA GLY A 13 -9.13 -5.23 1.97
C GLY A 13 -9.85 -5.11 0.61
N SER A 14 -9.57 -4.08 -0.19
CA SER A 14 -10.03 -3.97 -1.57
C SER A 14 -9.35 -4.99 -2.48
N THR A 15 -10.11 -5.61 -3.38
CA THR A 15 -9.57 -6.50 -4.45
C THR A 15 -8.65 -5.77 -5.42
N TRP A 16 -8.64 -4.43 -5.41
CA TRP A 16 -7.74 -3.59 -6.19
C TRP A 16 -6.40 -3.32 -5.51
N THR A 17 -6.30 -3.51 -4.19
CA THR A 17 -5.09 -3.23 -3.41
C THR A 17 -3.85 -3.96 -3.95
N PRO A 18 -3.89 -5.26 -4.32
CA PRO A 18 -2.74 -5.95 -4.91
C PRO A 18 -2.21 -5.29 -6.18
N GLY A 19 -3.11 -4.80 -7.04
CA GLY A 19 -2.75 -4.08 -8.26
C GLY A 19 -2.05 -2.75 -7.97
N LEU A 20 -2.56 -2.00 -6.98
CA LEU A 20 -1.94 -0.76 -6.51
C LEU A 20 -0.56 -1.01 -5.89
N LEU A 21 -0.41 -2.02 -5.03
CA LEU A 21 0.88 -2.42 -4.45
C LEU A 21 1.91 -2.75 -5.53
N LYS A 22 1.50 -3.49 -6.57
CA LYS A 22 2.34 -3.78 -7.74
C LYS A 22 2.76 -2.51 -8.47
N ALA A 23 1.86 -1.54 -8.65
CA ALA A 23 2.19 -0.26 -9.28
C ALA A 23 3.18 0.56 -8.43
N LEU A 24 2.98 0.63 -7.10
CA LEU A 24 3.91 1.28 -6.18
C LEU A 24 5.31 0.66 -6.25
N CYS A 25 5.41 -0.66 -6.38
CA CYS A 25 6.69 -1.33 -6.59
C CYS A 25 7.40 -0.90 -7.88
N LYS A 26 6.67 -0.71 -8.98
CA LYS A 26 7.23 -0.21 -10.25
C LYS A 26 7.64 1.27 -10.17
N LEU A 27 6.97 2.04 -9.32
CA LEU A 27 7.19 3.48 -9.18
C LEU A 27 8.21 3.87 -8.12
N LYS A 28 8.84 2.92 -7.41
CA LYS A 28 9.79 3.18 -6.29
C LYS A 28 10.85 4.25 -6.57
N MET A 29 11.32 4.39 -7.80
CA MET A 29 12.32 5.41 -8.17
C MET A 29 11.75 6.84 -8.21
N ARG A 30 10.47 6.96 -8.60
CA ARG A 30 9.72 8.23 -8.70
C ARG A 30 9.00 8.57 -7.40
N LEU A 31 8.52 7.55 -6.68
CA LEU A 31 7.85 7.65 -5.39
C LEU A 31 8.57 6.73 -4.37
N PRO A 32 9.68 7.19 -3.77
CA PRO A 32 10.42 6.40 -2.78
C PRO A 32 9.57 6.19 -1.53
N LEU A 33 9.38 4.94 -1.11
CA LEU A 33 8.59 4.60 0.07
C LEU A 33 9.50 4.30 1.26
N LYS A 34 9.21 4.92 2.40
CA LYS A 34 9.83 4.63 3.70
C LYS A 34 8.98 3.66 4.52
N LYS A 35 7.66 3.87 4.54
CA LYS A 35 6.70 3.01 5.24
C LYS A 35 5.41 2.95 4.43
N LEU A 36 4.80 1.77 4.37
CA LEU A 36 3.48 1.55 3.82
C LEU A 36 2.63 0.81 4.86
N VAL A 37 1.42 1.29 5.12
CA VAL A 37 0.45 0.64 6.01
C VAL A 37 -0.83 0.42 5.23
N MET A 38 -1.43 -0.76 5.36
CA MET A 38 -2.79 -1.02 4.88
C MET A 38 -3.73 -0.99 6.08
N PHE A 39 -4.81 -0.23 5.94
CA PHE A 39 -5.84 -0.10 6.95
C PHE A 39 -7.20 -0.44 6.33
N ASP A 40 -7.94 -1.31 7.00
CA ASP A 40 -9.33 -1.62 6.69
C ASP A 40 -10.08 -1.81 8.00
N VAL A 41 -11.38 -1.51 7.98
CA VAL A 41 -12.28 -1.71 9.12
C VAL A 41 -12.75 -3.16 9.23
N ASN A 42 -12.63 -3.94 8.14
CA ASN A 42 -12.95 -5.36 8.11
C ASN A 42 -11.66 -6.20 8.06
N GLU A 43 -11.32 -6.81 9.20
CA GLU A 43 -10.12 -7.63 9.36
C GLU A 43 -10.08 -8.81 8.39
N GLU A 44 -11.20 -9.55 8.26
CA GLU A 44 -11.28 -10.73 7.41
C GLU A 44 -10.99 -10.39 5.94
N ARG A 45 -11.51 -9.24 5.47
CA ARG A 45 -11.24 -8.74 4.12
C ARG A 45 -9.79 -8.34 3.92
N GLN A 46 -9.19 -7.62 4.87
CA GLN A 46 -7.78 -7.23 4.76
C GLN A 46 -6.86 -8.44 4.82
N LYS A 47 -7.13 -9.40 5.72
CA LYS A 47 -6.33 -10.62 5.90
C LYS A 47 -6.17 -11.46 4.63
N VAL A 48 -7.15 -11.46 3.73
CA VAL A 48 -7.07 -12.13 2.42
C VAL A 48 -6.07 -11.45 1.47
N ILE A 49 -5.89 -10.13 1.60
CA ILE A 49 -4.97 -9.34 0.79
C ILE A 49 -3.55 -9.35 1.38
N GLY A 50 -3.45 -9.21 2.71
CA GLY A 50 -2.21 -9.09 3.49
C GLY A 50 -2.23 -7.90 4.43
#